data_AF-A0A235HXE8-F1
#
_entry.id   AF-A0A235HXE8-F1
#
_cell.length_a   1.000
_cell.length_b   1.000
_cell.length_c   1.000
_cell.angle_alpha   90.00
_cell.angle_beta   90.00
_cell.angle_gamma   90.00
#
_symmetry.space_group_name_H-M   'P 1'
#
loop_
_entity.id
_entity.type
_entity.pdbx_description
1 polymer ?
#
loop_
_entity_poly.entity_id
_entity_poly.type
_entity_poly.pdbx_seq_one_letter_code
_entity_poly.pdbx_strand_id
1 'polypeptide(L)'
;MTQAIDKEQMIIDEVKKLSPEKQQEVLNFIEFLHFKELQKQETLQDTEKEKQVSFLEAAKEFIGCIDGGPGDLATNKKYLEGFGR
;
A
#
# COMPACT_ATOMS: atom_id res chain seq x y z
N MET A 1 -30.10 -2.14 25.67
CA MET A 1 -29.32 -0.97 25.22
C MET A 1 -28.14 -0.70 26.17
N THR A 2 -27.36 -1.73 26.52
CA THR A 2 -26.39 -1.65 27.63
C THR A 2 -24.94 -1.97 27.25
N GLN A 3 -24.72 -2.63 26.10
CA GLN A 3 -23.38 -3.15 25.74
C GLN A 3 -22.36 -2.07 25.32
N ALA A 4 -22.77 -0.86 24.95
CA ALA A 4 -21.85 0.19 24.52
C ALA A 4 -21.16 0.87 25.72
N ILE A 5 -21.90 1.03 26.84
CA ILE A 5 -21.44 1.73 28.03
C ILE A 5 -20.32 0.94 28.74
N ASP A 6 -20.40 -0.40 28.72
CA ASP A 6 -19.39 -1.28 29.34
C ASP A 6 -18.02 -1.16 28.66
N LYS A 7 -17.97 -0.97 27.33
CA LYS A 7 -16.71 -0.91 26.58
C LYS A 7 -15.96 0.39 26.80
N GLU A 8 -16.65 1.52 26.80
CA GLU A 8 -16.05 2.84 27.01
C GLU A 8 -15.42 2.95 28.41
N GLN A 9 -16.12 2.46 29.43
CA GLN A 9 -15.63 2.47 30.80
C GLN A 9 -14.41 1.55 30.98
N MET A 10 -14.46 0.34 30.39
CA MET A 10 -13.34 -0.60 30.43
C MET A 10 -12.07 -0.02 29.78
N ILE A 11 -12.20 0.68 28.65
CA ILE A 11 -11.07 1.34 27.97
C ILE A 11 -10.48 2.43 28.86
N ILE A 12 -11.31 3.27 29.49
CA ILE A 12 -10.84 4.33 30.38
C ILE A 12 -10.07 3.76 31.57
N ASP A 13 -10.56 2.67 32.17
CA ASP A 13 -9.89 2.04 33.31
C ASP A 13 -8.56 1.38 32.93
N GLU A 14 -8.47 0.76 31.75
CA GLU A 14 -7.21 0.18 31.27
C GLU A 14 -6.18 1.27 30.92
N VAL A 15 -6.60 2.36 30.28
CA VAL A 15 -5.70 3.48 29.94
C VAL A 15 -5.17 4.17 31.20
N LYS A 16 -5.98 4.30 32.25
CA LYS A 16 -5.55 4.86 33.55
C LYS A 16 -4.51 4.01 34.27
N LYS A 17 -4.47 2.70 34.04
CA LYS A 17 -3.47 1.78 34.64
C LYS A 17 -2.12 1.83 33.93
N LEU A 18 -2.06 2.39 32.72
CA LEU A 18 -0.83 2.49 31.94
C LEU A 18 0.09 3.62 32.44
N SER A 19 1.39 3.50 32.14
CA SER A 19 2.36 4.56 32.36
C SER A 19 2.06 5.77 31.45
N PRO A 20 2.49 6.99 31.81
CA PRO A 20 2.22 8.21 31.04
C PRO A 20 2.71 8.12 29.58
N GLU A 21 3.85 7.46 29.36
CA GLU A 21 4.39 7.23 28.00
C GLU A 21 3.47 6.35 27.14
N LYS A 22 2.89 5.32 27.74
CA LYS A 22 1.97 4.40 27.06
C LYS A 22 0.59 5.01 26.84
N GLN A 23 0.16 5.92 27.70
CA GLN A 23 -1.06 6.71 27.47
C GLN A 23 -0.92 7.58 26.21
N GLN A 24 0.25 8.19 26.00
CA GLN A 24 0.51 8.95 24.78
C GLN A 24 0.51 8.06 23.54
N GLU A 25 1.07 6.84 23.62
CA GLU A 25 1.03 5.87 22.53
C GLU A 25 -0.40 5.47 22.16
N VAL A 26 -1.28 5.29 23.15
CA VAL A 26 -2.71 5.02 22.93
C VAL A 26 -3.40 6.19 22.23
N LEU A 27 -3.12 7.44 22.65
CA LEU A 27 -3.65 8.63 21.99
C LEU A 27 -3.21 8.69 20.52
N ASN A 28 -1.91 8.49 20.25
CA ASN A 28 -1.38 8.47 18.88
C ASN A 28 -2.06 7.37 18.03
N PHE A 29 -2.36 6.22 18.64
CA PHE A 29 -3.06 5.14 17.95
C PHE A 29 -4.52 5.48 17.64
N ILE A 30 -5.23 6.15 18.55
CA ILE A 30 -6.60 6.63 18.33
C ILE A 30 -6.62 7.67 17.19
N GLU A 31 -5.67 8.60 17.18
CA GLU A 31 -5.52 9.57 16.08
C GLU A 31 -5.27 8.87 14.74
N PHE A 32 -4.41 7.84 14.73
CA PHE A 32 -4.17 7.02 13.54
C PHE A 32 -5.44 6.29 13.06
N LEU A 33 -6.26 5.76 13.97
CA LEU A 33 -7.52 5.11 13.61
C LEU A 33 -8.51 6.12 12.98
N HIS A 34 -8.63 7.32 13.55
CA HIS A 34 -9.46 8.39 12.97
C HIS A 34 -8.97 8.80 11.59
N PHE A 35 -7.65 8.97 11.42
CA PHE A 35 -7.06 9.29 10.11
C PHE A 35 -7.36 8.21 9.07
N LYS A 36 -7.25 6.93 9.45
CA LYS A 36 -7.56 5.80 8.56
C LYS A 36 -9.05 5.74 8.17
N GLU A 37 -9.95 6.08 9.09
CA GLU A 37 -11.38 6.13 8.81
C GLU A 37 -11.72 7.28 7.85
N LEU A 38 -11.06 8.44 8.00
CA LEU A 38 -11.17 9.58 7.09
C LEU A 38 -10.72 9.22 5.66
N GLN A 39 -9.55 8.58 5.52
CA GLN A 39 -9.05 8.13 4.21
C GLN A 39 -9.99 7.11 3.55
N LYS A 40 -10.62 6.24 4.34
CA LYS A 40 -11.57 5.25 3.82
C LYS A 40 -12.85 5.92 3.28
N GLN A 41 -13.26 7.05 3.86
CA GLN A 41 -14.37 7.85 3.35
C GLN A 41 -14.00 8.60 2.06
N GLU A 42 -12.77 9.12 1.94
CA GLU A 42 -12.26 9.71 0.69
C GLU A 42 -12.19 8.67 -0.44
N THR A 43 -11.72 7.45 -0.13
CA THR A 43 -11.63 6.35 -1.12
C THR A 43 -13.02 5.92 -1.67
N LEU A 44 -14.10 6.14 -0.90
CA LEU A 44 -15.48 5.84 -1.33
C LEU A 44 -16.07 6.95 -2.23
N GLN A 45 -15.52 8.16 -2.22
CA GLN A 45 -15.89 9.21 -3.17
C GLN A 45 -15.13 9.09 -4.50
N ASP A 46 -13.92 8.53 -4.49
CA ASP A 46 -13.13 8.22 -5.69
C ASP A 46 -13.47 6.85 -6.34
N THR A 47 -14.60 6.25 -5.98
CA THR A 47 -15.04 4.98 -6.60
C THR A 47 -15.51 5.15 -8.05
N GLU A 48 -15.58 6.39 -8.56
CA GLU A 48 -15.59 6.65 -9.99
C GLU A 48 -14.17 6.96 -10.51
N LYS A 49 -13.49 5.92 -11.01
CA LYS A 49 -12.29 6.00 -11.88
C LYS A 49 -11.04 6.44 -11.11
N GLU A 50 -10.29 5.52 -10.52
CA GLU A 50 -9.24 4.84 -11.28
C GLU A 50 -9.06 3.45 -10.69
N LYS A 51 -9.19 2.43 -11.54
CA LYS A 51 -8.82 1.07 -11.18
C LYS A 51 -7.36 1.13 -10.75
N GLN A 52 -7.08 1.02 -9.45
CA GLN A 52 -5.72 0.93 -8.92
C GLN A 52 -5.08 -0.33 -9.50
N VAL A 53 -4.46 -0.18 -10.66
CA VAL A 53 -3.70 -1.22 -11.33
C VAL A 53 -2.30 -1.17 -10.80
N SER A 54 -1.70 -2.33 -10.53
CA SER A 54 -0.28 -2.38 -10.22
C SER A 54 0.51 -1.85 -11.42
N PHE A 55 1.72 -1.35 -11.15
CA PHE A 55 2.61 -0.87 -12.20
C PHE A 55 2.85 -1.94 -13.30
N LEU A 56 2.87 -3.22 -12.92
CA LEU A 56 3.01 -4.33 -13.86
C LEU A 56 1.81 -4.42 -14.82
N GLU A 57 0.59 -4.24 -14.30
CA GLU A 57 -0.62 -4.31 -15.12
C GLU A 57 -0.74 -3.10 -16.04
N ALA A 58 -0.33 -1.91 -15.56
CA ALA A 58 -0.22 -0.72 -16.39
C ALA A 58 0.82 -0.86 -17.51
N ALA A 59 1.98 -1.48 -17.22
CA ALA A 59 3.05 -1.65 -18.19
C ALA A 59 2.83 -2.79 -19.19
N LYS A 60 1.78 -3.62 -18.99
CA LYS A 60 1.56 -4.86 -19.75
C LYS A 60 1.37 -4.61 -21.26
N GLU A 61 0.75 -3.50 -21.64
CA GLU A 61 0.54 -3.15 -23.05
C GLU A 61 1.83 -2.76 -23.79
N PHE A 62 2.88 -2.37 -23.05
CA PHE A 62 4.17 -1.98 -23.61
C PHE A 62 5.13 -3.16 -23.75
N ILE A 63 4.77 -4.34 -23.24
CA ILE A 63 5.59 -5.55 -23.40
C ILE A 63 5.59 -5.94 -24.87
N GLY A 64 6.74 -5.82 -25.52
CA GLY A 64 6.89 -6.16 -26.94
C GLY A 64 6.34 -5.12 -27.91
N CYS A 65 6.07 -3.88 -27.47
CA CYS A 65 5.62 -2.79 -28.36
C CYS A 65 6.71 -2.27 -29.33
N ILE A 66 7.93 -2.79 -29.23
CA ILE A 66 9.04 -2.42 -30.10
C ILE A 66 8.98 -3.27 -31.36
N ASP A 67 8.31 -2.76 -32.39
CA ASP A 67 8.37 -3.33 -33.74
C ASP A 67 9.72 -3.01 -34.39
N GLY A 68 10.48 -4.05 -34.73
CA GLY A 68 11.79 -3.93 -35.39
C GLY A 68 12.99 -3.91 -34.44
N GLY A 69 12.78 -4.18 -33.15
CA GLY A 69 13.86 -4.51 -32.23
C GLY A 69 14.51 -5.85 -32.59
N PRO A 70 15.78 -6.06 -32.22
CA PRO A 70 16.40 -7.36 -32.41
C PRO A 70 15.60 -8.42 -31.63
N GLY A 71 15.15 -9.47 -32.31
CA GLY A 71 14.36 -10.56 -31.71
C GLY A 71 15.09 -11.33 -30.60
N ASP A 72 16.38 -11.05 -30.41
CA ASP A 72 17.23 -11.51 -29.34
C ASP A 72 18.03 -10.34 -28.76
N LEU A 73 18.14 -10.31 -27.42
CA LEU A 73 18.96 -9.34 -26.69
C LEU A 73 20.47 -9.55 -26.95
N ALA A 74 20.85 -10.67 -27.56
CA ALA A 74 22.24 -10.99 -27.93
C ALA A 74 22.77 -10.23 -29.18
N THR A 75 22.13 -9.15 -29.62
CA THR A 75 22.63 -8.35 -30.76
C THR A 75 23.82 -7.47 -30.45
N ASN A 76 24.30 -7.49 -29.21
CA ASN A 76 25.58 -6.87 -28.90
C ASN A 76 26.72 -7.74 -29.46
N LYS A 77 27.19 -7.36 -30.66
CA LYS A 77 28.26 -8.03 -31.41
C LYS A 77 29.53 -8.28 -30.57
N LYS A 78 29.80 -7.44 -29.55
CA LYS A 78 30.92 -7.61 -28.63
C LYS A 78 30.79 -8.87 -27.76
N TYR A 79 29.57 -9.32 -27.45
CA TYR A 79 29.33 -10.56 -26.70
C TYR A 79 29.53 -11.84 -27.52
N LEU A 80 29.57 -11.72 -28.86
CA LEU A 80 29.82 -12.84 -29.76
C LEU A 80 31.30 -12.97 -30.16
N GLU A 81 32.17 -12.06 -29.72
CA GLU A 81 33.61 -12.16 -29.95
C GLU A 81 34.19 -13.37 -29.19
N GLY A 82 34.76 -14.32 -29.93
CA GLY A 82 35.43 -15.51 -29.36
C GLY A 82 34.58 -16.78 -29.35
N PHE A 83 33.29 -16.72 -29.68
CA PHE A 83 32.47 -17.90 -29.94
C PHE A 83 32.66 -18.41 -31.37
N GLY A 84 32.70 -19.74 -31.57
CA GLY A 84 32.80 -20.36 -32.89
C GLY A 84 34.21 -20.45 -33.50
N ARG A 85 35.26 -20.40 -32.66
CA ARG A 85 36.63 -20.78 -33.05
C ARG A 85 36.94 -22.24 -32.73
#